data_AF-A0A662E6G9-F1
#
_entry.id   AF-A0A662E6G9-F1
#
_cell.length_a   1.000
_cell.length_b   1.000
_cell.length_c   1.000
_cell.angle_alpha   90.00
_cell.angle_beta   90.00
_cell.angle_gamma   90.00
#
_symmetry.space_group_name_H-M   'P 1'
#
loop_
_entity.id
_entity.type
_entity.pdbx_description
1 polymer ?
#
loop_
_entity_poly.entity_id
_entity_poly.type
_entity_poly.pdbx_seq_one_letter_code
_entity_poly.pdbx_strand_id
1 'polypeptide(L)'
;MPKSGFRKNAGWKGYKFAINPKGFAAELKKQLLIHANRVGMIAERQVKKTIQVGGFKPNAPLTVAIKGSSKPLIDQADLFAAMTFKVISWSTVFVGVFRTNENYNVARAVHNGAVISVTDRMRGLFLALWKVSTGEMDENELTSQRAQQLWERNQEWFPLKASTTAITIPARPFMLKAFADPQMREMVKKQWLGAVKKVIEKRSRKGKKA
;
A
#
# COMPACT_ATOMS: atom_id res chain seq x y z
N MET A 1 41.27 18.39 59.90
CA MET A 1 39.92 18.59 59.33
C MET A 1 39.54 17.36 58.51
N PRO A 2 38.43 16.66 58.82
CA PRO A 2 37.98 15.55 57.99
C PRO A 2 37.57 16.10 56.62
N LYS A 3 38.18 15.59 55.55
CA LYS A 3 37.77 15.92 54.17
C LYS A 3 36.36 15.35 53.97
N SER A 4 35.34 16.21 53.91
CA SER A 4 33.99 15.84 53.51
C SER A 4 33.97 15.48 52.02
N GLY A 5 34.42 14.27 51.70
CA GLY A 5 34.42 13.76 50.34
C GLY A 5 33.07 13.15 50.01
N PHE A 6 32.33 13.75 49.08
CA PHE A 6 31.10 13.18 48.53
C PHE A 6 31.45 11.87 47.79
N ARG A 7 31.18 10.70 48.39
CA ARG A 7 31.42 9.40 47.75
C ARG A 7 30.27 9.08 46.81
N LYS A 8 30.54 9.07 45.50
CA LYS A 8 29.58 8.59 44.49
C LYS A 8 29.38 7.08 44.66
N ASN A 9 28.31 6.69 45.33
CA ASN A 9 27.87 5.30 45.41
C ASN A 9 27.37 4.79 44.05
N ALA A 10 27.04 3.49 43.96
CA ALA A 10 26.52 2.87 42.73
C ALA A 10 25.31 3.62 42.14
N GLY A 11 24.45 4.19 42.99
CA GLY A 11 23.28 4.99 42.56
C GLY A 11 23.62 6.17 41.63
N TRP A 12 24.80 6.79 41.78
CA TRP A 12 25.25 7.86 40.88
C TRP A 12 25.66 7.35 39.49
N LYS A 13 26.19 6.12 39.39
CA LYS A 13 26.47 5.47 38.10
C LYS A 13 25.17 5.12 37.39
N GLY A 14 24.22 4.55 38.11
CA GLY A 14 22.85 4.32 37.64
C GLY A 14 22.15 5.58 37.13
N TYR A 15 22.23 6.68 37.89
CA TYR A 15 21.68 7.98 37.50
C TYR A 15 22.35 8.53 36.24
N LYS A 16 23.69 8.59 36.21
CA LYS A 16 24.47 9.05 35.03
C LYS A 16 24.14 8.22 33.78
N PHE A 17 23.93 6.91 33.94
CA PHE A 17 23.50 6.04 32.85
C PHE A 17 22.09 6.39 32.37
N ALA A 18 21.14 6.58 33.29
CA ALA A 18 19.75 6.90 32.97
C ALA A 18 19.61 8.23 32.22
N ILE A 19 20.39 9.26 32.59
CA ILE A 19 20.35 10.59 31.95
C ILE A 19 21.25 10.73 30.72
N ASN A 20 22.00 9.69 30.31
CA ASN A 20 22.91 9.79 29.16
C ASN A 20 22.12 9.99 27.84
N PRO A 21 22.20 11.18 27.19
CA PRO A 21 21.40 11.49 26.02
C PRO A 21 21.79 10.65 24.80
N LYS A 22 23.09 10.39 24.60
CA LYS A 22 23.58 9.59 23.46
C LYS A 22 23.06 8.16 23.51
N GLY A 23 23.12 7.53 24.68
CA GLY A 23 22.57 6.19 24.86
C GLY A 23 21.04 6.14 24.73
N PHE A 24 20.36 7.25 25.04
CA PHE A 24 18.89 7.31 24.98
C PHE A 24 18.48 7.43 23.53
N ALA A 25 19.10 8.32 22.78
CA ALA A 25 18.89 8.47 21.35
C ALA A 25 19.18 7.17 20.58
N ALA A 26 20.26 6.46 20.93
CA ALA A 26 20.58 5.17 20.29
C ALA A 26 19.51 4.10 20.55
N GLU A 27 19.06 3.95 21.81
CA GLU A 27 18.00 2.99 22.14
C GLU A 27 16.65 3.43 21.55
N LEU A 28 16.36 4.73 21.53
CA LEU A 28 15.16 5.28 20.93
C LEU A 28 15.09 4.98 19.44
N LYS A 29 16.16 5.25 18.68
CA LYS A 29 16.24 4.89 17.26
C LYS A 29 15.99 3.40 17.03
N LYS A 30 16.55 2.53 17.88
CA LYS A 30 16.32 1.09 17.82
C LYS A 30 14.84 0.72 18.06
N GLN A 31 14.21 1.26 19.10
CA GLN A 31 12.79 0.98 19.37
C GLN A 31 11.88 1.57 18.30
N LEU A 32 12.17 2.78 17.83
CA LEU A 32 11.41 3.43 16.75
C LEU A 32 11.47 2.59 15.47
N LEU A 33 12.62 2.04 15.09
CA LEU A 33 12.74 1.16 13.92
C LEU A 33 11.87 -0.11 14.05
N ILE A 34 11.84 -0.74 15.24
CA ILE A 34 10.99 -1.91 15.50
C ILE A 34 9.52 -1.54 15.36
N HIS A 35 9.12 -0.39 15.91
CA HIS A 35 7.74 0.07 15.87
C HIS A 35 7.34 0.62 14.49
N ALA A 36 8.27 1.16 13.70
CA ALA A 36 8.07 1.56 12.31
C ALA A 36 7.65 0.36 11.44
N ASN A 37 8.30 -0.80 11.61
CA ASN A 37 7.88 -2.03 10.94
C ASN A 37 6.43 -2.41 11.30
N ARG A 38 6.04 -2.27 12.57
CA ARG A 38 4.66 -2.55 13.02
C ARG A 38 3.67 -1.56 12.44
N VAL A 39 4.03 -0.29 12.36
CA VAL A 39 3.23 0.76 11.71
C VAL A 39 3.01 0.43 10.24
N GLY A 40 4.04 -0.01 9.53
CA GLY A 40 3.93 -0.46 8.14
C GLY A 40 2.95 -1.59 7.96
N MET A 41 3.05 -2.66 8.77
CA MET A 41 2.10 -3.77 8.75
C MET A 41 0.65 -3.33 9.05
N ILE A 42 0.46 -2.43 10.02
CA ILE A 42 -0.87 -1.91 10.37
C ILE A 42 -1.46 -1.14 9.17
N ALA A 43 -0.69 -0.23 8.59
CA ALA A 43 -1.15 0.59 7.49
C ALA A 43 -1.41 -0.23 6.22
N GLU A 44 -0.53 -1.17 5.89
CA GLU A 44 -0.74 -2.11 4.77
C GLU A 44 -2.03 -2.91 4.94
N ARG A 45 -2.26 -3.49 6.14
CA ARG A 45 -3.50 -4.22 6.44
C ARG A 45 -4.72 -3.33 6.35
N GLN A 46 -4.64 -2.09 6.82
CA GLN A 46 -5.75 -1.15 6.73
C GLN A 46 -6.07 -0.79 5.29
N VAL A 47 -5.06 -0.56 4.45
CA VAL A 47 -5.25 -0.30 3.02
C VAL A 47 -5.89 -1.51 2.35
N LYS A 48 -5.40 -2.73 2.62
CA LYS A 48 -5.98 -3.98 2.12
C LYS A 48 -7.43 -4.16 2.55
N LYS A 49 -7.75 -3.92 3.83
CA LYS A 49 -9.12 -3.93 4.36
C LYS A 49 -9.99 -2.90 3.63
N THR A 50 -9.48 -1.69 3.45
CA THR A 50 -10.21 -0.62 2.75
C THR A 50 -10.49 -1.00 1.30
N ILE A 51 -9.55 -1.64 0.61
CA ILE A 51 -9.74 -2.18 -0.74
C ILE A 51 -10.89 -3.21 -0.78
N GLN A 52 -11.02 -4.04 0.25
CA GLN A 52 -12.04 -5.08 0.35
C GLN A 52 -13.44 -4.55 0.65
N VAL A 53 -13.58 -3.61 1.60
CA VAL A 53 -14.89 -3.20 2.15
C VAL A 53 -15.21 -1.71 1.98
N GLY A 54 -14.37 -0.95 1.30
CA GLY A 54 -14.43 0.53 1.28
C GLY A 54 -15.56 1.17 0.48
N GLY A 55 -16.54 0.39 -0.02
CA GLY A 55 -17.73 0.90 -0.71
C GLY A 55 -17.38 1.82 -1.89
N PHE A 56 -16.58 1.34 -2.83
CA PHE A 56 -16.19 2.11 -4.02
C PHE A 56 -17.26 2.06 -5.11
N LYS A 57 -17.21 3.01 -6.04
CA LYS A 57 -18.08 3.00 -7.23
C LYS A 57 -18.00 1.63 -7.92
N PRO A 58 -19.15 1.01 -8.25
CA PRO A 58 -19.18 -0.32 -8.84
C PRO A 58 -18.48 -0.33 -10.21
N ASN A 59 -18.10 -1.52 -10.66
CA ASN A 59 -17.63 -1.72 -12.02
C ASN A 59 -18.79 -1.51 -13.01
N ALA A 60 -18.46 -1.07 -14.23
CA ALA A 60 -19.43 -1.06 -15.33
C ALA A 60 -19.84 -2.51 -15.68
N PRO A 61 -21.06 -2.75 -16.20
CA PRO A 61 -21.52 -4.10 -16.53
C PRO A 61 -20.55 -4.88 -17.42
N LEU A 62 -20.01 -4.24 -18.47
CA LEU A 62 -19.00 -4.85 -19.34
C LEU A 62 -17.73 -5.25 -18.58
N THR A 63 -17.27 -4.40 -17.65
CA THR A 63 -16.13 -4.74 -16.79
C THR A 63 -16.46 -5.91 -15.88
N VAL A 64 -17.68 -6.02 -15.35
CA VAL A 64 -18.09 -7.17 -14.53
C VAL A 64 -18.11 -8.45 -15.36
N ALA A 65 -18.61 -8.41 -16.59
CA ALA A 65 -18.62 -9.55 -17.50
C ALA A 65 -17.19 -10.04 -17.78
N ILE A 66 -16.29 -9.14 -18.20
CA ILE A 66 -14.88 -9.47 -18.48
C ILE A 66 -14.15 -9.98 -17.23
N LYS A 67 -14.46 -9.41 -16.07
CA LYS A 67 -13.76 -9.67 -14.81
C LYS A 67 -14.27 -10.92 -14.06
N GLY A 68 -15.51 -11.32 -14.33
CA GLY A 68 -16.23 -12.31 -13.52
C GLY A 68 -16.50 -11.88 -12.06
N SER A 69 -16.28 -10.60 -11.72
CA SER A 69 -16.42 -10.10 -10.34
C SER A 69 -16.93 -8.66 -10.28
N SER A 70 -17.87 -8.42 -9.38
CA SER A 70 -18.43 -7.10 -9.09
C SER A 70 -17.51 -6.23 -8.21
N LYS A 71 -16.46 -6.81 -7.61
CA LYS A 71 -15.56 -6.09 -6.69
C LYS A 71 -14.63 -5.17 -7.47
N PRO A 72 -14.67 -3.84 -7.29
CA PRO A 72 -13.98 -2.91 -8.18
C PRO A 72 -12.45 -2.97 -8.13
N LEU A 73 -11.87 -3.24 -6.96
CA LEU A 73 -10.42 -3.20 -6.74
C LEU A 73 -9.77 -4.59 -6.55
N ILE A 74 -10.58 -5.64 -6.61
CA ILE A 74 -10.15 -7.02 -6.39
C ILE A 74 -10.51 -7.79 -7.65
N ASP A 75 -9.52 -7.90 -8.53
CA ASP A 75 -9.58 -8.73 -9.73
C ASP A 75 -8.96 -10.08 -9.43
N GLN A 76 -7.77 -10.36 -9.97
CA GLN A 76 -6.90 -11.49 -9.57
C GLN A 76 -6.08 -11.18 -8.31
N ALA A 77 -6.54 -10.23 -7.49
CA ALA A 77 -5.79 -9.66 -6.39
C ALA A 77 -4.45 -9.00 -6.76
N ASP A 78 -4.12 -8.71 -8.03
CA ASP A 78 -2.83 -8.08 -8.40
C ASP A 78 -2.53 -6.78 -7.65
N LEU A 79 -3.47 -5.83 -7.65
CA LEU A 79 -3.32 -4.58 -6.89
C LEU A 79 -3.25 -4.85 -5.38
N PHE A 80 -4.06 -5.80 -4.91
CA PHE A 80 -4.14 -6.16 -3.51
C PHE A 80 -2.84 -6.82 -3.01
N ALA A 81 -2.28 -7.74 -3.80
CA ALA A 81 -1.04 -8.46 -3.55
C ALA A 81 0.18 -7.55 -3.71
N ALA A 82 0.13 -6.61 -4.66
CA ALA A 82 1.19 -5.63 -4.87
C ALA A 82 1.23 -4.53 -3.80
N MET A 83 0.18 -4.39 -2.98
CA MET A 83 0.17 -3.48 -1.84
C MET A 83 1.10 -3.98 -0.73
N THR A 84 2.03 -3.13 -0.33
CA THR A 84 3.10 -3.47 0.61
C THR A 84 3.61 -2.22 1.34
N PHE A 85 4.59 -2.38 2.23
CA PHE A 85 5.25 -1.27 2.92
C PHE A 85 6.76 -1.42 2.93
N LYS A 86 7.48 -0.31 3.09
CA LYS A 86 8.93 -0.27 3.30
C LYS A 86 9.26 0.78 4.35
N VAL A 87 10.06 0.37 5.32
CA VAL A 87 10.63 1.30 6.30
C VAL A 87 11.75 2.08 5.62
N ILE A 88 11.58 3.40 5.48
CA ILE A 88 12.57 4.29 4.87
C ILE A 88 13.60 4.71 5.93
N SER A 89 13.11 5.03 7.13
CA SER A 89 13.93 5.48 8.24
C SER A 89 13.33 4.97 9.55
N TRP A 90 14.02 5.20 10.67
CA TRP A 90 13.52 4.86 11.99
C TRP A 90 12.19 5.57 12.35
N SER A 91 11.80 6.64 11.64
CA SER A 91 10.54 7.37 11.84
C SER A 91 9.63 7.41 10.62
N THR A 92 10.07 6.90 9.47
CA THR A 92 9.36 7.05 8.19
C THR A 92 9.07 5.69 7.56
N VAL A 93 7.81 5.47 7.20
CA VAL A 93 7.33 4.26 6.55
C VAL A 93 6.57 4.63 5.29
N PHE A 94 6.95 4.03 4.17
CA PHE A 94 6.20 4.07 2.92
C PHE A 94 5.19 2.93 2.88
N VAL A 95 3.99 3.21 2.38
CA VAL A 95 2.94 2.21 2.15
C VAL A 95 2.36 2.47 0.77
N GLY A 96 2.32 1.45 -0.07
CA GLY A 96 1.88 1.59 -1.46
C GLY A 96 2.27 0.41 -2.33
N VAL A 97 2.34 0.65 -3.63
CA VAL A 97 2.74 -0.35 -4.63
C VAL A 97 4.16 -0.02 -5.11
N PHE A 98 5.10 -0.97 -5.01
CA PHE A 98 6.48 -0.74 -5.47
C PHE A 98 6.65 -0.88 -6.98
N ARG A 99 5.86 -1.74 -7.61
CA ARG A 99 5.93 -1.99 -9.07
C ARG A 99 5.11 -0.94 -9.80
N THR A 100 5.62 0.28 -9.88
CA THR A 100 5.04 1.35 -10.69
C THR A 100 5.99 1.69 -11.82
N ASN A 101 5.50 1.66 -13.06
CA ASN A 101 6.18 2.24 -14.21
C ASN A 101 5.73 3.70 -14.34
N GLU A 102 6.64 4.64 -14.64
CA GLU A 102 6.31 6.05 -14.86
C GLU A 102 5.25 6.23 -15.96
N ASN A 103 5.33 5.39 -17.00
CA ASN A 103 4.41 5.42 -18.14
C ASN A 103 3.07 4.73 -17.86
N TYR A 104 2.99 3.88 -16.82
CA TYR A 104 1.79 3.12 -16.51
C TYR A 104 1.70 2.78 -15.03
N ASN A 105 0.95 3.60 -14.29
CA ASN A 105 0.69 3.40 -12.87
C ASN A 105 -0.79 3.08 -12.64
N VAL A 106 -1.13 1.79 -12.74
CA VAL A 106 -2.50 1.28 -12.52
C VAL A 106 -3.04 1.70 -11.16
N ALA A 107 -2.22 1.60 -10.12
CA ALA A 107 -2.64 1.97 -8.77
C ALA A 107 -3.05 3.44 -8.71
N ARG A 108 -2.30 4.34 -9.34
CA ARG A 108 -2.63 5.77 -9.45
C ARG A 108 -3.87 6.03 -10.31
N ALA A 109 -3.97 5.39 -11.47
CA ALA A 109 -5.11 5.53 -12.38
C ALA A 109 -6.42 5.08 -11.70
N VAL A 110 -6.38 4.00 -10.94
CA VAL A 110 -7.54 3.52 -10.19
C VAL A 110 -7.81 4.38 -8.95
N HIS A 111 -6.77 4.89 -8.29
CA HIS A 111 -6.91 5.75 -7.12
C HIS A 111 -7.58 7.09 -7.46
N ASN A 112 -7.04 7.79 -8.45
CA ASN A 112 -7.47 9.13 -8.86
C ASN A 112 -8.58 9.11 -9.91
N GLY A 113 -8.80 7.96 -10.54
CA GLY A 113 -9.54 7.90 -11.79
C GLY A 113 -8.65 8.27 -12.97
N ALA A 114 -9.08 7.89 -14.17
CA ALA A 114 -8.38 8.19 -15.41
C ALA A 114 -9.37 8.20 -16.57
N VAL A 115 -9.05 8.97 -17.60
CA VAL A 115 -9.75 8.97 -18.87
C VAL A 115 -8.75 8.56 -19.93
N ILE A 116 -9.07 7.50 -20.67
CA ILE A 116 -8.22 6.98 -21.73
C ILE A 116 -8.93 7.25 -23.05
N SER A 117 -8.36 8.11 -23.88
CA SER A 117 -8.89 8.37 -25.22
C SER A 117 -8.83 7.09 -26.06
N VAL A 118 -9.94 6.77 -26.73
CA VAL A 118 -10.03 5.61 -27.61
C VAL A 118 -9.31 5.94 -28.91
N THR A 119 -8.27 5.16 -29.20
CA THR A 119 -7.53 5.24 -30.46
C THR A 119 -8.05 4.22 -31.47
N ASP A 120 -7.76 4.43 -32.76
CA ASP A 120 -8.13 3.48 -33.81
C ASP A 120 -7.50 2.09 -33.60
N ARG A 121 -6.26 2.05 -33.09
CA ARG A 121 -5.61 0.79 -32.70
C ARG A 121 -6.38 0.07 -31.61
N MET A 122 -6.91 0.80 -30.63
CA MET A 122 -7.75 0.21 -29.58
C MET A 122 -9.08 -0.30 -30.15
N ARG A 123 -9.71 0.43 -31.07
CA ARG A 123 -10.93 -0.05 -31.75
C ARG A 123 -10.66 -1.33 -32.54
N GLY A 124 -9.57 -1.36 -33.31
CA GLY A 124 -9.14 -2.54 -34.05
C GLY A 124 -8.89 -3.74 -33.15
N LEU A 125 -8.27 -3.53 -31.98
CA LEU A 125 -8.06 -4.57 -30.97
C LEU A 125 -9.38 -5.16 -30.47
N PHE A 126 -10.33 -4.33 -30.03
CA PHE A 126 -11.64 -4.82 -29.55
C PHE A 126 -12.45 -5.48 -30.66
N LEU A 127 -12.33 -5.00 -31.91
CA LEU A 127 -12.99 -5.60 -33.07
C LEU A 127 -12.41 -6.99 -33.37
N ALA A 128 -11.09 -7.14 -33.36
CA ALA A 128 -10.43 -8.43 -33.58
C ALA A 128 -10.85 -9.45 -32.51
N LEU A 129 -10.80 -9.06 -31.23
CA LEU A 129 -11.25 -9.91 -30.12
C LEU A 129 -12.72 -10.32 -30.26
N TRP A 130 -13.58 -9.41 -30.73
CA TRP A 130 -14.99 -9.72 -30.99
C TRP A 130 -15.17 -10.70 -32.15
N LYS A 131 -14.44 -10.54 -33.26
CA LYS A 131 -14.49 -11.48 -34.39
C LYS A 131 -14.06 -12.88 -34.00
N VAL A 132 -13.04 -13.00 -33.15
CA VAL A 132 -12.64 -14.29 -32.58
C VAL A 132 -13.77 -14.85 -31.70
N SER A 133 -14.42 -14.02 -30.87
CA SER A 133 -15.56 -14.46 -30.04
C SER A 133 -16.79 -14.91 -30.83
N THR A 134 -16.99 -14.42 -32.06
CA THR A 134 -18.11 -14.82 -32.93
C THR A 134 -17.73 -15.95 -33.90
N GLY A 135 -16.48 -16.41 -33.90
CA GLY A 135 -15.98 -17.43 -34.83
C GLY A 135 -15.72 -16.92 -36.25
N GLU A 136 -15.76 -15.59 -36.47
CA GLU A 136 -15.43 -14.95 -37.75
C GLU A 136 -13.92 -14.86 -38.01
N MET A 137 -13.10 -15.11 -36.99
CA MET A 137 -11.63 -15.05 -37.04
C MET A 137 -11.06 -16.17 -36.16
N ASP A 138 -9.98 -16.82 -36.61
CA ASP A 138 -9.28 -17.82 -35.81
C ASP A 138 -8.46 -17.16 -34.69
N GLU A 139 -8.39 -17.79 -33.50
CA GLU A 139 -7.62 -17.23 -32.37
C GLU A 139 -6.13 -17.10 -32.66
N ASN A 140 -5.59 -17.93 -33.56
CA ASN A 140 -4.19 -17.89 -33.99
C ASN A 140 -3.89 -16.66 -34.85
N GLU A 141 -4.92 -15.97 -35.38
CA GLU A 141 -4.77 -14.71 -36.11
C GLU A 141 -4.57 -13.50 -35.18
N LEU A 142 -4.69 -13.67 -33.86
CA LEU A 142 -4.37 -12.63 -32.88
C LEU A 142 -2.85 -12.41 -32.81
N THR A 143 -2.33 -11.56 -33.69
CA THR A 143 -0.87 -11.31 -33.83
C THR A 143 -0.24 -10.55 -32.67
N SER A 144 -1.01 -9.78 -31.89
CA SER A 144 -0.46 -9.00 -30.78
C SER A 144 -0.48 -9.82 -29.49
N GLN A 145 0.65 -9.85 -28.77
CA GLN A 145 0.74 -10.47 -27.43
C GLN A 145 -0.33 -9.93 -26.48
N ARG A 146 -0.69 -8.64 -26.63
CA ARG A 146 -1.74 -8.04 -25.82
C ARG A 146 -3.13 -8.61 -26.14
N ALA A 147 -3.45 -8.84 -27.41
CA ALA A 147 -4.71 -9.44 -27.80
C ALA A 147 -4.82 -10.88 -27.28
N GLN A 148 -3.76 -11.69 -27.44
CA GLN A 148 -3.70 -13.05 -26.91
C GLN A 148 -3.93 -13.08 -25.39
N GLN A 149 -3.20 -12.26 -24.63
CA GLN A 149 -3.40 -12.13 -23.18
C GLN A 149 -4.81 -11.70 -22.77
N LEU A 150 -5.49 -10.91 -23.61
CA LEU A 150 -6.86 -10.48 -23.34
C LEU A 150 -7.86 -11.58 -23.68
N TRP A 151 -7.63 -12.32 -24.76
CA TRP A 151 -8.42 -13.49 -25.17
C TRP A 151 -8.36 -14.61 -24.12
N GLU A 152 -7.17 -14.95 -23.63
CA GLU A 152 -6.99 -15.92 -22.54
C GLU A 152 -7.77 -15.56 -21.27
N ARG A 153 -7.99 -14.25 -21.03
CA ARG A 153 -8.70 -13.76 -19.84
C ARG A 153 -10.21 -13.80 -19.99
N ASN A 154 -10.70 -13.68 -21.22
CA ASN A 154 -12.11 -13.56 -21.50
C ASN A 154 -12.35 -13.94 -22.97
N GLN A 155 -13.32 -14.80 -23.22
CA GLN A 155 -13.65 -15.26 -24.58
C GLN A 155 -14.89 -14.55 -25.15
N GLU A 156 -15.56 -13.71 -24.36
CA GLU A 156 -16.76 -12.96 -24.79
C GLU A 156 -16.44 -11.47 -24.92
N TRP A 157 -16.20 -10.99 -26.14
CA TRP A 157 -15.86 -9.59 -26.39
C TRP A 157 -16.95 -8.86 -27.14
N PHE A 158 -16.94 -7.53 -27.03
CA PHE A 158 -17.85 -6.66 -27.78
C PHE A 158 -17.04 -5.50 -28.39
N PRO A 159 -17.38 -5.06 -29.61
CA PRO A 159 -16.70 -3.95 -30.22
C PRO A 159 -17.05 -2.65 -29.49
N LEU A 160 -16.14 -1.67 -29.55
CA LEU A 160 -16.42 -0.33 -29.05
C LEU A 160 -17.41 0.38 -29.98
N LYS A 161 -18.48 0.97 -29.42
CA LYS A 161 -19.42 1.81 -30.20
C LYS A 161 -18.67 2.94 -30.90
N ALA A 162 -19.14 3.35 -32.07
CA ALA A 162 -18.58 4.48 -32.80
C ALA A 162 -18.53 5.75 -31.92
N SER A 163 -19.57 5.99 -31.13
CA SER A 163 -19.67 7.12 -30.20
C SER A 163 -18.73 7.05 -28.99
N THR A 164 -18.08 5.92 -28.70
CA THR A 164 -17.17 5.79 -27.55
C THR A 164 -15.81 6.40 -27.89
N THR A 165 -15.61 7.66 -27.51
CA THR A 165 -14.35 8.39 -27.72
C THR A 165 -13.37 8.27 -26.56
N ALA A 166 -13.84 7.86 -25.37
CA ALA A 166 -13.01 7.69 -24.19
C ALA A 166 -13.51 6.57 -23.27
N ILE A 167 -12.58 5.87 -22.62
CA ILE A 167 -12.84 4.92 -21.53
C ILE A 167 -12.58 5.65 -20.21
N THR A 168 -13.61 5.73 -19.36
CA THR A 168 -13.51 6.38 -18.06
C THR A 168 -13.33 5.36 -16.95
N ILE A 169 -12.23 5.48 -16.21
CA ILE A 169 -11.97 4.75 -14.97
C ILE A 169 -12.41 5.65 -13.81
N PRO A 170 -13.45 5.26 -13.05
CA PRO A 170 -13.90 6.08 -11.92
C PRO A 170 -12.83 6.10 -10.81
N ALA A 171 -12.69 7.24 -10.14
CA ALA A 171 -11.81 7.38 -8.99
C ALA A 171 -12.24 6.47 -7.83
N ARG A 172 -11.26 5.79 -7.25
CA ARG A 172 -11.45 4.90 -6.09
C ARG A 172 -10.35 5.22 -5.07
N PRO A 173 -10.52 6.27 -4.24
CA PRO A 173 -9.44 6.83 -3.44
C PRO A 173 -9.11 5.96 -2.21
N PHE A 174 -8.67 4.71 -2.42
CA PHE A 174 -8.48 3.71 -1.38
C PHE A 174 -7.40 4.09 -0.35
N MET A 175 -6.32 4.77 -0.77
CA MET A 175 -5.32 5.30 0.17
C MET A 175 -5.92 6.38 1.07
N LEU A 176 -6.53 7.42 0.50
CA LEU A 176 -7.16 8.50 1.28
C LEU A 176 -8.19 7.96 2.27
N LYS A 177 -9.05 7.04 1.84
CA LYS A 177 -10.02 6.37 2.73
C LYS A 177 -9.33 5.58 3.85
N ALA A 178 -8.29 4.81 3.54
CA ALA A 178 -7.55 4.05 4.55
C ALA A 178 -6.86 4.95 5.59
N PHE A 179 -6.26 6.06 5.15
CA PHE A 179 -5.57 7.02 6.02
C PHE A 179 -6.52 8.00 6.76
N ALA A 180 -7.77 8.07 6.33
CA ALA A 180 -8.83 8.77 7.05
C ALA A 180 -9.37 7.97 8.25
N ASP A 181 -9.10 6.66 8.34
CA ASP A 181 -9.60 5.80 9.42
C ASP A 181 -9.03 6.23 10.80
N PRO A 182 -9.87 6.66 11.76
CA PRO A 182 -9.42 7.07 13.07
C PRO A 182 -8.78 5.94 13.89
N GLN A 183 -9.27 4.70 13.76
CA GLN A 183 -8.71 3.55 14.47
C GLN A 183 -7.29 3.27 14.00
N MET A 184 -7.03 3.42 12.69
CA MET A 184 -5.67 3.29 12.17
C MET A 184 -4.74 4.33 12.78
N ARG A 185 -5.16 5.59 12.86
CA ARG A 185 -4.37 6.67 13.47
C ARG A 185 -4.04 6.38 14.92
N GLU A 186 -5.01 5.91 15.71
CA GLU A 186 -4.79 5.54 17.11
C GLU A 186 -3.86 4.33 17.24
N MET A 187 -3.98 3.31 16.38
CA MET A 187 -3.06 2.17 16.37
C MET A 187 -1.62 2.61 16.07
N VAL A 188 -1.43 3.50 15.10
CA VAL A 188 -0.11 4.06 14.75
C VAL A 188 0.46 4.87 15.91
N LYS A 189 -0.33 5.76 16.50
CA LYS A 189 0.05 6.54 17.69
C LYS A 189 0.47 5.64 18.85
N LYS A 190 -0.29 4.58 19.11
CA LYS A 190 0.02 3.58 20.15
C LYS A 190 1.37 2.90 19.89
N GLN A 191 1.73 2.61 18.64
CA GLN A 191 3.05 2.06 18.33
C GLN A 191 4.17 3.04 18.65
N TRP A 192 4.04 4.31 18.25
CA TRP A 192 5.07 5.33 18.52
C TRP A 192 5.24 5.62 20.01
N LEU A 193 4.13 5.77 20.74
CA LEU A 193 4.17 5.93 22.20
C LEU A 193 4.77 4.70 22.89
N GLY A 194 4.43 3.50 22.40
CA GLY A 194 5.01 2.24 22.89
C GLY A 194 6.53 2.18 22.72
N ALA A 195 7.06 2.71 21.62
CA ALA A 195 8.50 2.80 21.40
C ALA A 195 9.18 3.66 22.49
N VAL A 196 8.64 4.85 22.76
CA VAL A 196 9.16 5.78 23.79
C VAL A 196 9.08 5.15 25.18
N LYS A 197 7.92 4.57 25.54
CA LYS A 197 7.70 3.92 26.84
C LYS A 197 8.73 2.82 27.11
N LYS A 198 8.99 1.96 26.11
CA LYS A 198 9.99 0.89 26.22
C LYS A 198 11.41 1.41 26.47
N VAL A 199 11.79 2.53 25.86
CA VAL A 199 13.11 3.14 26.09
C VAL A 199 13.22 3.59 27.54
N ILE A 200 12.20 4.29 28.05
CA ILE A 200 12.15 4.79 29.43
C ILE A 200 12.23 3.62 30.43
N GLU A 201 11.42 2.57 30.23
CA GLU A 201 11.41 1.38 31.08
C GLU A 201 12.77 0.66 31.09
N LYS A 202 13.37 0.47 29.90
CA LYS A 202 14.66 -0.22 29.76
C LYS A 202 15.79 0.57 30.42
N ARG A 203 15.79 1.89 30.29
CA ARG A 203 16.78 2.76 30.93
C ARG A 203 16.62 2.80 32.45
N SER A 204 15.38 2.90 32.94
CA SER A 204 15.07 2.84 34.37
C SER A 204 15.55 1.53 35.01
N ARG A 205 15.28 0.38 34.38
CA ARG A 205 15.74 -0.95 34.88
C ARG A 205 17.25 -1.09 34.88
N LYS A 206 17.94 -0.63 33.84
CA LYS A 206 19.42 -0.68 33.77
C LYS A 206 20.07 0.28 34.76
N GLY A 207 19.51 1.46 34.97
CA GLY A 207 19.97 2.40 35.99
C GLY A 207 19.88 1.84 37.40
N LYS A 208 18.88 0.99 37.71
CA LYS A 208 18.78 0.31 39.01
C LYS A 208 19.81 -0.81 39.22
N LYS A 209 20.44 -1.32 38.15
CA LYS A 209 21.40 -2.44 38.19
C LYS A 209 22.87 -2.01 38.08
N ALA A 210 23.13 -0.72 37.84
CA ALA A 210 24.46 -0.16 37.55
C ALA A 210 24.94 0.74 38.69
#